data_AF-A0A1V9ZFZ3-F1
#
_entry.id   AF-A0A1V9ZFZ3-F1
#
_cell.length_a   1.000
_cell.length_b   1.000
_cell.length_c   1.000
_cell.angle_alpha   90.00
_cell.angle_beta   90.00
_cell.angle_gamma   90.00
#
_symmetry.space_group_name_H-M   'P 1'
#
loop_
_entity.id
_entity.type
_entity.pdbx_description
1 polymer ?
#
loop_
_entity_poly.entity_id
_entity_poly.type
_entity_poly.pdbx_seq_one_letter_code
_entity_poly.pdbx_strand_id
1 'polypeptide(L)'
;MAGLKMQLMIKLQQAFSHFTYDHLLGILLVCDLQGVEWIYTDPQIHAVDMTKYRQGNLSLAGIMSFFASHTCNSICNAMRLTPYDGTALPPIGNIAFKALADKTMTCSCPLCGAIYTMLHSGFAAELLKYPELYCP
;
A
#
# COMPACT_ATOMS: atom_id res chain seq x y z
N MET A 1 -3.56 -26.62 -14.62
CA MET A 1 -3.65 -25.34 -15.35
C MET A 1 -4.17 -24.18 -14.49
N ALA A 2 -5.21 -24.35 -13.66
CA ALA A 2 -5.72 -23.29 -12.78
C ALA A 2 -4.69 -22.70 -11.78
N GLY A 3 -3.82 -23.55 -11.20
CA GLY A 3 -2.80 -23.09 -10.24
C GLY A 3 -1.75 -22.14 -10.86
N LEU A 4 -1.38 -22.36 -12.12
CA LEU A 4 -0.41 -21.49 -12.82
C LEU A 4 -1.04 -20.12 -13.15
N LYS A 5 -2.33 -20.09 -13.51
CA LYS A 5 -3.09 -18.84 -13.72
C LYS A 5 -3.16 -18.03 -12.42
N MET A 6 -3.48 -18.66 -11.31
CA MET A 6 -3.53 -18.01 -9.99
C MET A 6 -2.19 -17.39 -9.59
N GLN A 7 -1.10 -18.15 -9.69
CA GLN A 7 0.24 -17.64 -9.38
C GLN A 7 0.66 -16.46 -10.26
N LEU A 8 0.27 -16.48 -11.54
CA LEU A 8 0.57 -15.37 -12.45
C LEU A 8 -0.18 -14.10 -12.05
N MET A 9 -1.45 -14.20 -11.67
CA MET A 9 -2.25 -13.05 -11.23
C MET A 9 -1.68 -12.41 -9.96
N ILE A 10 -1.29 -13.22 -8.97
CA ILE A 10 -0.65 -12.72 -7.74
C ILE A 10 0.65 -11.98 -8.08
N LYS A 11 1.50 -12.57 -8.94
CA LYS A 11 2.74 -11.91 -9.38
C LYS A 11 2.47 -10.60 -10.11
N LEU A 12 1.45 -10.57 -10.97
CA LEU A 12 1.09 -9.37 -11.72
C LEU A 12 0.61 -8.26 -10.78
N GLN A 13 -0.25 -8.58 -9.81
CA GLN A 13 -0.75 -7.61 -8.84
C GLN A 13 0.39 -6.97 -8.05
N GLN A 14 1.30 -7.78 -7.50
CA GLN A 14 2.47 -7.30 -6.75
C GLN A 14 3.39 -6.44 -7.64
N ALA A 15 3.60 -6.87 -8.89
CA ALA A 15 4.42 -6.12 -9.83
C ALA A 15 3.76 -4.82 -10.32
N PHE A 16 2.43 -4.79 -10.45
CA PHE A 16 1.68 -3.59 -10.78
C PHE A 16 1.78 -2.55 -9.68
N SER A 17 1.56 -2.96 -8.42
CA SER A 17 1.74 -2.07 -7.27
C SER A 17 3.14 -1.46 -7.27
N HIS A 18 4.17 -2.29 -7.38
CA HIS A 18 5.57 -1.82 -7.47
C HIS A 18 5.80 -0.88 -8.68
N PHE A 19 5.26 -1.23 -9.85
CA PHE A 19 5.35 -0.40 -11.05
C PHE A 19 4.75 0.98 -10.84
N THR A 20 3.57 1.09 -10.21
CA THR A 20 2.95 2.41 -9.96
C THR A 20 3.84 3.32 -9.12
N TYR A 21 4.53 2.76 -8.13
CA TYR A 21 5.47 3.50 -7.30
C TYR A 21 6.72 3.94 -8.08
N ASP A 22 7.37 3.01 -8.77
CA ASP A 22 8.60 3.27 -9.54
C ASP A 22 8.34 4.24 -10.70
N HIS A 23 7.27 4.01 -11.47
CA HIS A 23 6.87 4.84 -12.61
C HIS A 23 6.52 6.29 -12.21
N LEU A 24 5.97 6.47 -11.00
CA LEU A 24 5.55 7.77 -10.50
C LEU A 24 6.60 8.39 -9.57
N LEU A 25 7.84 7.90 -9.60
CA LEU A 25 8.98 8.45 -8.86
C LEU A 25 8.71 8.53 -7.35
N GLY A 26 8.01 7.52 -6.83
CA GLY A 26 7.73 7.35 -5.41
C GLY A 26 6.63 8.24 -4.82
N ILE A 27 5.90 9.00 -5.64
CA ILE A 27 4.85 9.91 -5.13
C ILE A 27 3.56 9.21 -4.72
N LEU A 28 3.27 8.02 -5.28
CA LEU A 28 2.12 7.20 -4.89
C LEU A 28 2.31 5.72 -5.20
N LEU A 29 1.50 4.89 -4.57
CA LEU A 29 1.39 3.44 -4.77
C LEU A 29 -0.10 3.08 -4.88
N VAL A 30 -0.45 2.23 -5.85
CA VAL A 30 -1.76 1.57 -5.92
C VAL A 30 -1.62 0.16 -5.36
N CYS A 31 -2.47 -0.23 -4.41
CA CYS A 31 -2.45 -1.54 -3.74
C CYS A 31 -3.87 -2.04 -3.47
N ASP A 32 -4.00 -3.09 -2.64
CA ASP A 32 -5.26 -3.79 -2.35
C ASP A 32 -6.06 -4.12 -3.62
N LEU A 33 -5.37 -4.68 -4.61
CA LEU A 33 -6.00 -5.10 -5.87
C LEU A 33 -6.88 -6.32 -5.64
N GLN A 34 -8.19 -6.10 -5.62
CA GLN A 34 -9.20 -7.15 -5.48
C GLN A 34 -10.02 -7.27 -6.76
N GLY A 35 -10.65 -8.42 -6.98
CA GLY A 35 -11.52 -8.62 -8.14
C GLY A 35 -11.51 -10.05 -8.66
N VAL A 36 -11.93 -10.21 -9.92
CA VAL A 36 -12.08 -11.51 -10.57
C VAL A 36 -11.21 -11.56 -11.81
N GLU A 37 -10.26 -12.50 -11.78
CA GLU A 37 -9.25 -12.69 -12.83
C GLU A 37 -8.41 -11.43 -13.12
N TRP A 38 -8.61 -10.80 -14.27
CA TRP A 38 -7.87 -9.63 -14.74
C TRP A 38 -8.64 -8.32 -14.56
N ILE A 39 -9.84 -8.38 -13.96
CA ILE A 39 -10.68 -7.21 -13.71
C ILE A 39 -10.59 -6.90 -12.22
N TYR A 40 -9.95 -5.76 -11.91
CA TYR A 40 -9.78 -5.28 -10.55
C TYR A 40 -10.84 -4.22 -10.18
N THR A 41 -11.20 -4.16 -8.91
CA THR A 41 -12.13 -3.21 -8.30
C THR A 41 -11.60 -2.73 -6.95
N ASP A 42 -12.10 -1.57 -6.50
CA ASP A 42 -11.86 -1.01 -5.17
C ASP A 42 -10.39 -0.93 -4.72
N PRO A 43 -9.45 -0.43 -5.56
CA PRO A 43 -8.05 -0.35 -5.18
C PRO A 43 -7.85 0.66 -4.03
N GLN A 44 -6.86 0.40 -3.19
CA GLN A 44 -6.34 1.38 -2.24
C GLN A 44 -5.20 2.19 -2.88
N ILE A 45 -5.16 3.49 -2.59
CA ILE A 45 -4.09 4.38 -3.03
C ILE A 45 -3.41 5.00 -1.81
N HIS A 46 -2.08 4.91 -1.77
CA HIS A 46 -1.24 5.63 -0.82
C HIS A 46 -0.42 6.67 -1.57
N ALA A 47 -0.51 7.93 -1.16
CA ALA A 47 0.20 9.03 -1.80
C ALA A 47 0.88 9.91 -0.77
N VAL A 48 2.03 10.49 -1.13
CA VAL A 48 2.75 11.46 -0.28
C VAL A 48 1.82 12.61 0.12
N ASP A 49 0.96 13.08 -0.79
CA ASP A 49 -0.09 14.04 -0.49
C ASP A 49 -1.26 13.38 0.26
N MET A 50 -1.28 13.56 1.59
CA MET A 50 -2.33 13.08 2.49
C MET A 50 -3.73 13.63 2.19
N THR A 51 -3.86 14.70 1.40
CA THR A 51 -5.17 15.29 1.07
C THR A 51 -5.90 14.54 -0.04
N LYS A 52 -5.22 13.61 -0.73
CA LYS A 52 -5.76 12.83 -1.84
C LYS A 52 -6.31 11.47 -1.37
N TYR A 53 -7.17 10.90 -2.20
CA TYR A 53 -7.60 9.48 -2.12
C TYR A 53 -8.27 9.05 -0.80
N ARG A 54 -8.91 9.99 -0.10
CA ARG A 54 -9.76 9.75 1.09
C ARG A 54 -8.99 9.20 2.31
N GLN A 55 -9.73 8.78 3.32
CA GLN A 55 -9.23 8.37 4.64
C GLN A 55 -8.35 7.11 4.61
N GLY A 56 -8.47 6.26 3.58
CA GLY A 56 -7.59 5.09 3.41
C GLY A 56 -6.17 5.44 2.98
N ASN A 57 -5.90 6.69 2.59
CA ASN A 57 -4.55 7.12 2.23
C ASN A 57 -3.65 7.21 3.47
N LEU A 58 -2.90 6.14 3.75
CA LEU A 58 -1.90 6.08 4.82
C LEU A 58 -0.55 6.70 4.45
N SER A 59 -0.47 7.39 3.32
CA SER A 59 0.73 8.06 2.82
C SER A 59 1.96 7.16 2.88
N LEU A 60 3.08 7.67 3.39
CA LEU A 60 4.33 6.91 3.50
C LEU A 60 4.23 5.68 4.38
N ALA A 61 3.39 5.68 5.42
CA ALA A 61 3.21 4.49 6.25
C ALA A 61 2.63 3.32 5.43
N GLY A 62 1.64 3.60 4.58
CA GLY A 62 1.07 2.59 3.68
C GLY A 62 2.06 2.10 2.62
N ILE A 63 2.84 3.02 2.03
CA ILE A 63 3.88 2.68 1.05
C ILE A 63 4.95 1.78 1.70
N MET A 64 5.45 2.15 2.87
CA MET A 64 6.44 1.37 3.60
C MET A 64 5.90 0.00 4.00
N SER A 65 4.65 -0.08 4.44
CA SER A 65 4.00 -1.35 4.80
C SER A 65 3.91 -2.31 3.61
N PHE A 66 3.54 -1.82 2.42
CA PHE A 66 3.58 -2.62 1.19
C PHE A 66 4.99 -3.18 0.93
N PHE A 67 6.00 -2.31 0.92
CA PHE A 67 7.36 -2.71 0.60
C PHE A 67 8.03 -3.58 1.68
N ALA A 68 7.57 -3.52 2.93
CA ALA A 68 8.04 -4.39 4.01
C ALA A 68 7.72 -5.87 3.76
N SER A 69 6.68 -6.17 2.98
CA SER A 69 6.28 -7.55 2.64
C SER A 69 6.47 -7.90 1.15
N HIS A 70 6.69 -6.91 0.29
CA HIS A 70 6.90 -7.12 -1.14
C HIS A 70 8.22 -7.81 -1.43
N THR A 71 8.16 -8.84 -2.29
CA THR A 71 9.35 -9.46 -2.88
C THR A 71 9.27 -9.33 -4.40
N CYS A 72 10.29 -8.72 -5.01
CA CYS A 72 10.33 -8.59 -6.47
C CYS A 72 10.24 -9.96 -7.14
N ASN A 73 9.39 -10.06 -8.15
CA ASN A 73 9.14 -11.31 -8.88
C ASN A 73 9.58 -11.19 -10.35
N SER A 74 9.36 -12.25 -11.12
CA SER A 74 9.75 -12.33 -12.54
C SER A 74 9.20 -11.18 -13.39
N ILE A 75 8.02 -10.64 -13.07
CA ILE A 75 7.40 -9.52 -13.80
C ILE A 75 8.07 -8.20 -13.42
N CYS A 76 8.36 -7.96 -12.13
CA CYS A 76 9.16 -6.80 -11.69
C CYS A 76 10.50 -6.75 -12.44
N ASN A 77 11.19 -7.89 -12.50
CA ASN A 77 12.49 -8.02 -13.17
C ASN A 77 12.38 -7.82 -14.68
N ALA A 78 11.34 -8.35 -15.32
CA ALA A 78 11.09 -8.15 -16.74
C ALA A 78 10.83 -6.68 -17.10
N MET A 79 10.15 -5.94 -16.21
CA MET A 79 9.91 -4.50 -16.35
C MET A 79 11.10 -3.64 -15.91
N ARG A 80 12.17 -4.25 -15.38
CA ARG A 80 13.37 -3.56 -14.86
C ARG A 80 13.06 -2.51 -13.79
N LEU A 81 12.09 -2.80 -12.93
CA LEU A 81 11.77 -1.94 -11.79
C LEU A 81 12.96 -1.88 -10.82
N THR A 82 13.15 -0.73 -10.18
CA THR A 82 14.17 -0.57 -9.14
C THR A 82 13.86 -1.52 -7.98
N PRO A 83 14.72 -2.50 -7.65
CA PRO A 83 14.44 -3.40 -6.53
C PRO A 83 14.37 -2.62 -5.23
N TYR A 84 13.35 -2.90 -4.42
CA TYR A 84 13.35 -2.47 -3.03
C TYR A 84 14.18 -3.47 -2.22
N ASP A 85 15.33 -3.02 -1.71
CA ASP A 85 16.30 -3.81 -0.94
C ASP A 85 16.19 -3.58 0.58
N GLY A 86 15.11 -2.92 1.02
CA GLY A 86 14.94 -2.52 2.42
C GLY A 86 15.72 -1.26 2.80
N THR A 87 16.37 -0.58 1.86
CA THR A 87 16.93 0.76 2.09
C THR A 87 15.82 1.82 2.12
N ALA A 88 16.19 3.04 2.55
CA ALA A 88 15.26 4.16 2.61
C ALA A 88 14.58 4.37 1.24
N LEU A 89 13.27 4.58 1.26
CA LEU A 89 12.49 4.95 0.06
C LEU A 89 13.23 6.08 -0.69
N PRO A 90 13.24 6.08 -2.04
CA PRO A 90 13.89 7.12 -2.82
C PRO A 90 13.46 8.50 -2.31
N PRO A 91 14.40 9.47 -2.22
CA PRO A 91 14.12 10.76 -1.63
C PRO A 91 12.96 11.39 -2.37
N ILE A 92 11.83 11.48 -1.66
CA ILE A 92 10.67 12.22 -2.10
C ILE A 92 11.18 13.65 -2.26
N GLY A 93 11.05 14.22 -3.46
CA GLY A 93 11.43 15.60 -3.70
C GLY A 93 10.77 16.55 -2.68
N ASN A 94 11.19 17.81 -2.60
CA ASN A 94 10.57 18.80 -1.71
C ASN A 94 9.08 19.00 -2.06
N ILE A 95 8.21 18.15 -1.53
CA ILE A 95 6.76 18.22 -1.65
C ILE A 95 6.28 18.94 -0.40
N ALA A 96 5.62 20.08 -0.59
CA ALA A 96 5.03 20.82 0.51
C ALA A 96 3.89 20.00 1.14
N PHE A 97 4.14 19.45 2.32
CA PHE A 97 3.12 18.76 3.10
C PHE A 97 2.12 19.77 3.67
N LYS A 98 0.86 19.70 3.24
CA LYS A 98 -0.21 20.43 3.89
C LYS A 98 -0.62 19.67 5.14
N ALA A 99 -0.51 20.30 6.30
CA ALA A 99 -1.09 19.79 7.53
C ALA A 99 -2.61 19.63 7.35
N LEU A 100 -3.12 18.43 7.59
CA LEU A 100 -4.55 18.13 7.55
C LEU A 100 -5.02 17.92 8.99
N ALA A 101 -6.21 18.40 9.31
CA ALA A 101 -6.88 18.03 10.56
C ALA A 101 -7.03 16.51 10.60
N ASP A 102 -6.62 15.90 11.71
CA ASP A 102 -6.69 14.46 11.89
C ASP A 102 -8.15 13.99 11.82
N LYS A 103 -8.36 12.84 11.17
CA LYS A 103 -9.70 12.30 10.90
C LYS A 103 -9.80 10.91 11.51
N THR A 104 -11.01 10.55 11.91
CA THR A 104 -11.30 9.17 12.28
C THR A 104 -11.38 8.28 11.04
N MET A 105 -10.93 7.05 11.19
CA MET A 105 -11.12 5.97 10.24
C MET A 105 -11.78 4.77 10.91
N THR A 106 -12.55 4.02 10.13
CA THR A 106 -13.20 2.79 10.56
C THR A 106 -12.30 1.61 10.21
N CYS A 107 -12.02 0.78 11.21
CA CYS A 107 -11.14 -0.37 11.11
C CYS A 107 -11.91 -1.64 11.50
N SER A 108 -11.57 -2.76 10.87
CA SER A 108 -12.04 -4.09 11.27
C SER A 108 -10.90 -4.89 11.87
N CYS A 109 -11.10 -5.44 13.07
CA CYS A 109 -10.11 -6.32 13.69
C CYS A 109 -10.04 -7.66 12.93
N PRO A 110 -8.86 -8.09 12.44
CA PRO A 110 -8.72 -9.34 11.71
C PRO A 110 -8.93 -10.58 12.60
N LEU A 111 -8.80 -10.48 13.93
CA LEU A 111 -8.97 -11.61 14.85
C LEU A 111 -10.44 -11.90 15.20
N CYS A 112 -11.21 -10.86 15.51
CA CYS A 112 -12.57 -11.01 16.04
C CYS A 112 -13.65 -10.38 15.16
N GLY A 113 -13.28 -9.66 14.09
CA GLY A 113 -14.21 -8.97 13.20
C GLY A 113 -14.84 -7.71 13.79
N ALA A 114 -14.47 -7.30 15.01
CA ALA A 114 -15.00 -6.09 15.62
C ALA A 114 -14.69 -4.85 14.76
N ILE A 115 -15.70 -4.01 14.55
CA ILE A 115 -15.56 -2.73 13.88
C ILE A 115 -15.31 -1.67 14.95
N TYR A 116 -14.21 -0.95 14.84
CA TYR A 116 -13.84 0.12 15.76
C TYR A 116 -13.38 1.36 14.98
N THR A 117 -13.24 2.48 15.67
CA THR A 117 -12.73 3.72 15.07
C THR A 117 -11.50 4.17 15.81
N MET A 118 -10.55 4.73 15.06
CA MET A 118 -9.37 5.38 15.62
C MET A 118 -8.96 6.56 14.75
N LEU A 119 -8.08 7.40 15.28
CA LEU A 119 -7.48 8.48 14.52
C LEU A 119 -6.60 7.92 13.40
N HIS A 120 -6.65 8.55 12.23
CA HIS A 120 -5.83 8.20 11.07
C HIS A 120 -4.35 8.26 11.42
N SER A 121 -3.92 9.31 12.12
CA SER A 121 -2.54 9.44 12.61
C SER A 121 -2.15 8.29 13.54
N GLY A 122 -3.06 7.86 14.41
CA GLY A 122 -2.87 6.73 15.32
C GLY A 122 -2.72 5.41 14.58
N PHE A 123 -3.59 5.14 13.60
CA PHE A 123 -3.49 3.93 12.77
C PHE A 123 -2.18 3.88 12.01
N ALA A 124 -1.80 4.98 11.34
CA ALA A 124 -0.56 5.06 10.58
C ALA A 124 0.68 4.85 11.46
N ALA A 125 0.69 5.41 12.68
CA ALA A 125 1.78 5.24 13.64
C ALA A 125 1.92 3.79 14.13
N GLU A 126 0.79 3.11 14.36
CA GLU A 126 0.79 1.71 14.79
C GLU A 126 1.19 0.76 13.64
N LEU A 127 0.75 1.04 12.40
CA LEU A 127 1.12 0.24 11.21
C LEU A 127 2.64 0.24 10.93
N LEU A 128 3.34 1.30 11.33
CA LEU A 128 4.80 1.37 11.23
C LEU A 128 5.52 0.48 12.26
N LYS A 129 4.83 0.09 13.34
CA LYS A 129 5.39 -0.74 14.41
C LYS A 129 4.98 -2.20 14.27
N TYR A 130 3.76 -2.43 13.80
CA TYR A 130 3.13 -3.75 13.77
C TYR A 130 2.59 -4.04 12.36
N PRO A 131 2.82 -5.25 11.83
CA PRO A 131 2.34 -5.64 10.51
C PRO A 131 0.81 -5.80 10.46
N GLU A 132 0.19 -6.08 11.60
CA GLU A 132 -1.26 -6.21 11.76
C GLU A 132 -1.72 -5.49 13.02
N LEU A 133 -2.89 -4.86 12.93
CA LEU A 133 -3.50 -4.12 14.03
C LEU A 133 -4.76 -4.83 14.51
N TYR A 134 -4.87 -4.98 15.82
CA TYR A 134 -6.01 -5.59 16.47
C TYR A 134 -6.84 -4.52 17.17
N CYS A 135 -8.11 -4.84 17.44
CA CYS A 135 -8.92 -3.98 18.29
C CYS A 135 -8.25 -3.81 19.66
N PRO A 136 -8.35 -2.61 20.28
CA PRO A 136 -7.88 -2.36 21.63
C PRO A 136 -8.50 -3.33 22.67
#